data_AF-A0A6V7SIX0-F1
#
_entry.id   AF-A0A6V7SIX0-F1
#
_cell.length_a   1.000
_cell.length_b   1.000
_cell.length_c   1.000
_cell.angle_alpha   90.00
_cell.angle_beta   90.00
_cell.angle_gamma   90.00
#
_symmetry.space_group_name_H-M   'P 1'
#
loop_
_entity.id
_entity.type
_entity.pdbx_description
1 polymer ?
#
loop_
_entity_poly.entity_id
_entity_poly.type
_entity_poly.pdbx_seq_one_letter_code
_entity_poly.pdbx_strand_id
1 'polypeptide(L)'
;MPISLNCVTEDELNKLDGGGVDPVLYKGDEIKFIYNKLNLGIGKLYILEKRIIWIPNKDENNKKEKITDFKDITTNNIYLNHYEKNKSFYMHILNEVSNITIDSSSIALHAITSDKKIWDESCVYIQLNTEMDGTDMDEDEMDVYTKDKNGLENEANDDLEINDSDDEEMLNREPITPEIYLVGKNNLVNDTIFKQMSNMENTFNGDQSDDGEWEENDEDEDEEEEENEDNEENKPCEDG
;
A
#
# COMPACT_ATOMS: atom_id res chain seq x y z
N MET A 1 4.70 11.33 10.78
CA MET A 1 3.78 10.64 9.83
C MET A 1 4.55 9.55 9.10
N PRO A 2 4.01 8.32 9.04
CA PRO A 2 4.72 7.15 8.53
C PRO A 2 4.81 7.08 6.99
N ILE A 3 4.15 8.01 6.29
CA ILE A 3 4.23 8.15 4.83
C ILE A 3 4.56 9.60 4.46
N SER A 4 5.31 9.77 3.37
CA SER A 4 5.58 11.05 2.73
C SER A 4 4.81 11.14 1.43
N LEU A 5 4.15 12.27 1.19
CA LEU A 5 3.35 12.52 0.00
C LEU A 5 4.07 13.51 -0.92
N ASN A 6 4.03 13.25 -2.23
CA ASN A 6 4.46 14.18 -3.28
C ASN A 6 5.93 14.65 -3.13
N CYS A 7 6.79 13.81 -2.55
CA CYS A 7 8.17 14.15 -2.25
C CYS A 7 9.17 13.73 -3.33
N VAL A 8 8.75 12.83 -4.25
CA VAL A 8 9.61 12.37 -5.34
C VAL A 8 9.50 13.30 -6.54
N THR A 9 10.65 13.76 -7.03
CA THR A 9 10.75 14.65 -8.19
C THR A 9 10.75 13.88 -9.52
N GLU A 10 10.39 14.55 -10.62
CA GLU A 10 10.38 13.92 -11.96
C GLU A 10 11.78 13.42 -12.36
N ASP A 11 12.85 14.14 -11.98
CA ASP A 11 14.23 13.72 -12.24
C ASP A 11 14.60 12.43 -11.48
N GLU A 12 14.12 12.25 -10.26
CA GLU A 12 14.31 11.00 -9.51
C GLU A 12 13.54 9.85 -10.13
N LEU A 13 12.30 10.10 -10.58
CA LEU A 13 11.50 9.08 -11.29
C LEU A 13 12.21 8.61 -12.57
N ASN A 14 12.75 9.54 -13.35
CA ASN A 14 13.52 9.21 -14.55
C ASN A 14 14.75 8.34 -14.23
N LYS A 15 15.38 8.55 -13.07
CA LYS A 15 16.49 7.70 -12.61
C LYS A 15 16.02 6.30 -12.20
N LEU A 16 14.87 6.18 -11.54
CA LEU A 16 14.29 4.88 -11.19
C LEU A 16 13.94 4.07 -12.44
N ASP A 17 13.44 4.73 -13.49
CA ASP A 17 13.11 4.08 -14.75
C ASP A 17 14.36 3.73 -15.59
N GLY A 18 15.43 4.53 -15.50
CA GLY A 18 16.65 4.42 -16.30
C GLY A 18 17.82 3.64 -15.68
N GLY A 19 17.63 2.99 -14.53
CA GLY A 19 18.70 2.23 -13.85
C GLY A 19 19.71 3.12 -13.12
N GLY A 20 19.21 4.09 -12.35
CA GLY A 20 20.00 5.03 -11.56
C GLY A 20 20.87 4.42 -10.46
N VAL A 21 21.35 5.27 -9.55
CA VAL A 21 22.36 4.93 -8.54
C VAL A 21 21.82 3.99 -7.44
N ASP A 22 20.53 4.09 -7.12
CA ASP A 22 19.91 3.25 -6.10
C ASP A 22 19.43 1.93 -6.72
N PRO A 23 19.81 0.77 -6.16
CA PRO A 23 19.33 -0.51 -6.63
C PRO A 23 17.82 -0.63 -6.40
N VAL A 24 17.09 -0.78 -7.51
CA VAL A 24 15.65 -1.06 -7.51
C VAL A 24 15.48 -2.56 -7.38
N LEU A 25 15.01 -3.03 -6.23
CA LEU A 25 14.74 -4.44 -5.93
C LEU A 25 13.52 -4.95 -6.70
N TYR A 26 12.54 -4.07 -6.91
CA TYR A 26 11.33 -4.37 -7.67
C TYR A 26 10.79 -3.13 -8.37
N LYS A 27 10.28 -3.34 -9.57
CA LYS A 27 9.51 -2.37 -10.34
C LYS A 27 8.33 -3.08 -10.98
N GLY A 28 7.12 -2.60 -10.74
CA GLY A 28 5.92 -3.18 -11.33
C GLY A 28 4.85 -2.14 -11.59
N ASP A 29 4.18 -2.28 -12.72
CA ASP A 29 2.99 -1.52 -13.08
C ASP A 29 1.72 -2.24 -12.61
N GLU A 30 0.58 -1.56 -12.73
CA GLU A 30 -0.74 -2.13 -12.43
C GLU A 30 -0.91 -2.59 -10.96
N ILE A 31 -0.26 -1.89 -10.03
CA ILE A 31 -0.40 -2.16 -8.59
C ILE A 31 -1.44 -1.22 -7.99
N LYS A 32 -2.52 -1.79 -7.46
CA LYS A 32 -3.51 -1.04 -6.68
C LYS A 32 -2.99 -0.78 -5.28
N PHE A 33 -3.19 0.46 -4.82
CA PHE A 33 -2.76 0.91 -3.50
C PHE A 33 -3.97 1.29 -2.65
N ILE A 34 -4.11 0.66 -1.50
CA ILE A 34 -5.18 0.91 -0.54
C ILE A 34 -4.54 1.36 0.77
N TYR A 35 -4.91 2.54 1.28
CA TYR A 35 -4.42 3.08 2.55
C TYR A 35 -5.57 3.23 3.53
N ASN A 36 -5.51 2.59 4.69
CA ASN A 36 -6.55 2.62 5.71
C ASN A 36 -7.94 2.37 5.12
N LYS A 37 -8.08 1.35 4.27
CA LYS A 37 -9.31 0.98 3.53
C LYS A 37 -9.76 1.95 2.43
N LEU A 38 -9.00 3.01 2.15
CA LEU A 38 -9.25 3.91 1.03
C LEU A 38 -8.47 3.46 -0.20
N ASN A 39 -9.18 3.11 -1.27
CA ASN A 39 -8.58 2.78 -2.56
C ASN A 39 -8.09 4.07 -3.24
N LEU A 40 -6.77 4.19 -3.41
CA LEU A 40 -6.12 5.34 -4.02
C LEU A 40 -5.99 5.21 -5.54
N GLY A 41 -6.24 4.02 -6.09
CA GLY A 41 -6.18 3.73 -7.52
C GLY A 41 -5.07 2.74 -7.88
N ILE A 42 -4.83 2.60 -9.18
CA ILE A 42 -3.79 1.75 -9.74
C ILE A 42 -2.59 2.61 -10.15
N GLY A 43 -1.40 2.10 -9.94
CA GLY A 43 -0.16 2.82 -10.20
C GLY A 43 1.04 1.92 -10.40
N LYS A 44 2.20 2.55 -10.50
CA LYS A 44 3.50 1.89 -10.57
C LYS A 44 4.13 1.86 -9.17
N LEU A 45 4.65 0.71 -8.78
CA LEU A 45 5.33 0.46 -7.52
C LEU A 45 6.83 0.27 -7.77
N TYR A 46 7.64 0.89 -6.91
CA TYR A 46 9.07 0.67 -6.80
C TYR A 46 9.39 0.24 -5.37
N ILE A 47 10.19 -0.82 -5.24
CA ILE A 47 10.80 -1.23 -3.96
C ILE A 47 12.30 -1.01 -4.09
N LEU A 48 12.83 -0.20 -3.20
CA LEU A 48 14.25 0.05 -3.03
C LEU A 48 14.65 -0.51 -1.65
N GLU A 49 15.96 -0.59 -1.38
CA GLU A 49 16.46 -1.10 -0.10
C GLU A 49 15.86 -0.41 1.13
N LYS A 50 15.70 0.91 1.11
CA LYS A 50 15.27 1.69 2.30
C LYS A 50 13.88 2.30 2.20
N ARG A 51 13.21 2.17 1.05
CA ARG A 51 11.91 2.80 0.85
C ARG A 51 11.09 2.14 -0.26
N ILE A 52 9.79 2.27 -0.13
CA ILE A 52 8.79 1.92 -1.14
C ILE A 52 8.25 3.22 -1.73
N ILE A 53 8.11 3.26 -3.05
CA ILE A 53 7.53 4.40 -3.76
C ILE A 53 6.37 3.89 -4.62
N TRP A 54 5.18 4.46 -4.45
CA TRP A 54 4.04 4.22 -5.32
C TRP A 54 3.64 5.49 -6.05
N ILE A 55 3.33 5.36 -7.34
CA ILE A 55 2.99 6.48 -8.22
C ILE A 55 1.67 6.16 -8.93
N PRO A 56 0.61 6.95 -8.72
CA PRO A 56 -0.66 6.74 -9.39
C PRO A 56 -0.51 6.85 -10.92
N ASN A 57 -1.23 6.00 -11.65
CA ASN A 57 -1.34 6.13 -13.09
C ASN A 57 -2.11 7.41 -13.42
N LYS A 58 -1.48 8.34 -14.15
CA LYS A 58 -2.05 9.64 -14.52
C LYS A 58 -3.38 9.48 -15.28
N ASP A 59 -3.49 8.49 -16.15
CA ASP A 59 -4.69 8.31 -16.99
C ASP A 59 -5.90 7.83 -16.19
N GLU A 60 -5.68 7.05 -15.14
CA GLU A 60 -6.76 6.64 -14.22
C GLU A 60 -7.08 7.74 -13.22
N ASN A 61 -6.06 8.40 -12.67
CA ASN A 61 -6.25 9.42 -11.64
C ASN A 61 -7.02 10.63 -12.19
N ASN A 62 -6.77 11.02 -13.45
CA ASN A 62 -7.51 12.11 -14.11
C ASN A 62 -8.99 11.79 -14.37
N LYS A 63 -9.39 10.51 -14.37
CA LYS A 63 -10.79 10.08 -14.55
C LYS A 63 -11.54 10.01 -13.22
N LYS A 64 -10.84 10.04 -12.09
CA LYS A 64 -11.43 9.94 -10.76
C LYS A 64 -12.17 11.24 -10.43
N GLU A 65 -13.42 11.12 -10.00
CA GLU A 65 -14.15 12.26 -9.48
C GLU A 65 -13.53 12.74 -8.17
N LYS A 66 -13.49 14.07 -7.98
CA LYS A 66 -12.97 14.66 -6.75
C LYS A 66 -13.88 14.28 -5.59
N ILE A 67 -13.31 13.66 -4.57
CA ILE A 67 -14.04 13.30 -3.35
C ILE A 67 -14.13 14.54 -2.46
N THR A 68 -15.36 14.85 -2.02
CA THR A 68 -15.64 16.00 -1.15
C THR A 68 -16.20 15.62 0.22
N ASP A 69 -16.74 14.41 0.37
CA ASP A 69 -17.30 13.89 1.61
C ASP A 69 -16.89 12.43 1.82
N PHE A 70 -16.46 12.07 3.03
CA PHE A 70 -16.04 10.70 3.35
C PHE A 70 -17.23 9.73 3.42
N LYS A 71 -18.46 10.23 3.60
CA LYS A 71 -19.67 9.40 3.56
C LYS A 71 -19.93 8.78 2.20
N ASP A 72 -19.36 9.36 1.14
CA ASP A 72 -19.47 8.82 -0.23
C ASP A 72 -18.58 7.59 -0.44
N ILE A 73 -17.60 7.36 0.44
CA ILE A 73 -16.57 6.33 0.25
C ILE A 73 -16.50 5.30 1.38
N THR A 74 -17.15 5.53 2.52
CA THR A 74 -17.24 4.55 3.60
C THR A 74 -18.57 4.61 4.32
N THR A 75 -19.10 3.44 4.69
CA THR A 75 -20.25 3.27 5.60
C THR A 75 -19.83 2.80 6.99
N ASN A 76 -18.52 2.62 7.23
CA ASN A 76 -18.00 2.20 8.52
C ASN A 76 -17.77 3.42 9.41
N ASN A 77 -18.54 3.54 10.50
CA ASN A 77 -18.50 4.69 11.40
C ASN A 77 -17.12 4.91 12.05
N ILE A 78 -16.39 3.84 12.37
CA ILE A 78 -15.05 3.94 13.00
C ILE A 78 -14.09 4.65 12.02
N TYR A 79 -14.06 4.20 10.78
CA TYR A 79 -13.21 4.81 9.75
C TYR A 79 -13.70 6.20 9.35
N LEU A 80 -15.02 6.40 9.26
CA LEU A 80 -15.59 7.71 8.97
C LEU A 80 -15.16 8.75 10.00
N ASN A 81 -15.29 8.43 11.29
CA ASN A 81 -14.86 9.29 12.39
C ASN A 81 -13.35 9.57 12.33
N HIS A 82 -12.54 8.54 12.06
CA HIS A 82 -11.10 8.69 11.92
C HIS A 82 -10.69 9.58 10.73
N TYR A 83 -11.37 9.46 9.59
CA TYR A 83 -11.12 10.29 8.42
C TYR A 83 -11.50 11.74 8.67
N GLU A 84 -12.67 12.00 9.28
CA GLU A 84 -13.09 13.37 9.63
C GLU A 84 -12.14 14.02 10.65
N LYS A 85 -11.63 13.25 11.62
CA LYS A 85 -10.61 13.75 12.57
C LYS A 85 -9.32 14.18 11.85
N ASN A 86 -8.93 13.49 10.78
CA ASN A 86 -7.69 13.74 10.02
C ASN A 86 -7.98 14.28 8.60
N LYS A 87 -9.04 15.09 8.48
CA LYS A 87 -9.65 15.44 7.18
C LYS A 87 -8.68 16.03 6.17
N SER A 88 -7.82 16.95 6.60
CA SER A 88 -6.86 17.62 5.71
C SER A 88 -5.96 16.60 4.99
N PHE A 89 -5.38 15.68 5.76
CA PHE A 89 -4.52 14.63 5.24
C PHE A 89 -5.27 13.67 4.30
N TYR A 90 -6.45 13.18 4.69
CA TYR A 90 -7.22 12.24 3.88
C TYR A 90 -7.80 12.89 2.61
N MET A 91 -8.20 14.16 2.65
CA MET A 91 -8.61 14.87 1.44
C MET A 91 -7.45 15.09 0.48
N HIS A 92 -6.26 15.37 1.02
CA HIS A 92 -5.04 15.51 0.23
C HIS A 92 -4.67 14.20 -0.48
N ILE A 93 -4.60 13.09 0.26
CA ILE A 93 -4.21 11.79 -0.32
C ILE A 93 -5.23 11.28 -1.35
N LEU A 94 -6.51 11.57 -1.18
CA LEU A 94 -7.57 11.09 -2.10
C LEU A 94 -7.60 11.84 -3.44
N ASN A 95 -7.22 13.14 -3.43
CA ASN A 95 -7.46 14.06 -4.55
C ASN A 95 -6.19 14.65 -5.17
N GLU A 96 -5.09 14.75 -4.43
CA GLU A 96 -3.92 15.56 -4.80
C GLU A 96 -2.60 14.76 -4.75
N VAL A 97 -2.67 13.45 -4.54
CA VAL A 97 -1.48 12.59 -4.48
C VAL A 97 -0.89 12.35 -5.87
N SER A 98 0.40 12.60 -6.01
CA SER A 98 1.22 12.35 -7.19
C SER A 98 2.28 11.27 -6.95
N ASN A 99 2.65 11.02 -5.69
CA ASN A 99 3.40 9.85 -5.25
C ASN A 99 3.26 9.66 -3.73
N ILE A 100 3.45 8.41 -3.30
CA ILE A 100 3.53 8.02 -1.88
C ILE A 100 4.87 7.35 -1.68
N THR A 101 5.60 7.79 -0.66
CA THR A 101 6.87 7.18 -0.23
C THR A 101 6.75 6.70 1.20
N ILE A 102 7.24 5.50 1.46
CA ILE A 102 7.23 4.84 2.77
C ILE A 102 8.68 4.42 3.05
N ASP A 103 9.24 4.90 4.16
CA ASP A 103 10.54 4.44 4.62
C ASP A 103 10.42 3.03 5.23
N SER A 104 11.38 2.15 4.99
CA SER A 104 11.35 0.78 5.52
C SER A 104 11.30 0.78 7.06
N SER A 105 11.94 1.75 7.73
CA SER A 105 11.88 1.90 9.19
C SER A 105 10.49 2.25 9.73
N SER A 106 9.58 2.69 8.87
CA SER A 106 8.18 2.97 9.23
C SER A 106 7.28 1.74 9.11
N ILE A 107 7.77 0.63 8.56
CA ILE A 107 7.02 -0.61 8.42
C ILE A 107 7.19 -1.43 9.70
N ALA A 108 6.08 -1.73 10.37
CA ALA A 108 6.07 -2.58 11.56
C ALA A 108 6.12 -4.06 11.18
N LEU A 109 5.39 -4.43 10.12
CA LEU A 109 5.40 -5.76 9.51
C LEU A 109 4.78 -5.71 8.11
N HIS A 110 5.06 -6.74 7.32
CA HIS A 110 4.35 -7.04 6.08
C HIS A 110 4.05 -8.54 5.98
N ALA A 111 2.96 -8.87 5.30
CA ALA A 111 2.50 -10.25 5.14
C ALA A 111 1.73 -10.42 3.83
N ILE A 112 1.61 -11.66 3.35
CA ILE A 112 0.59 -11.99 2.35
C ILE A 112 -0.72 -12.29 3.08
N THR A 113 -1.78 -11.63 2.65
CA THR A 113 -3.14 -11.89 3.13
C THR A 113 -4.05 -12.30 1.98
N SER A 114 -5.17 -12.93 2.31
CA SER A 114 -6.26 -13.30 1.40
C SER A 114 -7.60 -13.00 2.05
N ASP A 115 -7.65 -11.97 2.91
CA ASP A 115 -8.89 -11.58 3.57
C ASP A 115 -9.90 -11.05 2.55
N LYS A 116 -10.88 -11.90 2.25
CA LYS A 116 -11.99 -11.62 1.33
C LYS A 116 -12.85 -10.43 1.75
N LYS A 117 -12.76 -9.98 3.01
CA LYS A 117 -13.44 -8.76 3.46
C LYS A 117 -12.77 -7.49 2.92
N ILE A 118 -11.51 -7.60 2.52
CA ILE A 118 -10.67 -6.49 2.06
C ILE A 118 -10.50 -6.57 0.54
N TRP A 119 -10.16 -7.76 0.03
CA TRP A 119 -10.04 -8.01 -1.40
C TRP A 119 -10.34 -9.47 -1.73
N ASP A 120 -11.01 -9.73 -2.86
CA ASP A 120 -11.40 -11.08 -3.27
C ASP A 120 -10.19 -11.99 -3.60
N GLU A 121 -9.06 -11.37 -3.92
CA GLU A 121 -7.80 -12.03 -4.27
C GLU A 121 -6.73 -11.76 -3.20
N SER A 122 -5.67 -12.57 -3.21
CA SER A 122 -4.54 -12.36 -2.31
C SER A 122 -3.90 -10.99 -2.56
N CYS A 123 -3.32 -10.40 -1.51
CA CYS A 123 -2.60 -9.14 -1.59
C CYS A 123 -1.50 -9.06 -0.52
N VAL A 124 -0.61 -8.08 -0.66
CA VAL A 124 0.42 -7.80 0.35
C VAL A 124 -0.13 -6.78 1.34
N TYR A 125 -0.20 -7.16 2.60
CA TYR A 125 -0.54 -6.32 3.74
C TYR A 125 0.72 -5.70 4.33
N ILE A 126 0.65 -4.44 4.71
CA ILE A 126 1.71 -3.69 5.39
C ILE A 126 1.07 -2.93 6.54
N GLN A 127 1.62 -3.11 7.74
CA GLN A 127 1.27 -2.31 8.90
C GLN A 127 2.37 -1.28 9.14
N LEU A 128 2.02 -0.02 9.32
CA LEU A 128 2.99 1.03 9.65
C LEU A 128 3.04 1.29 11.15
N ASN A 129 4.17 1.82 11.60
CA ASN A 129 4.36 2.30 12.97
C ASN A 129 3.38 3.44 13.28
N THR A 130 2.74 3.36 14.45
CA THR A 130 1.73 4.30 14.93
C THR A 130 2.38 5.53 15.59
N GLU A 131 3.14 6.33 14.86
CA GLU A 131 3.41 7.71 15.29
C GLU A 131 2.49 8.66 14.53
N MET A 132 1.20 8.57 14.88
CA MET A 132 0.24 9.67 14.71
C MET A 132 -0.03 10.24 16.09
N ASP A 133 0.98 10.88 16.68
CA ASP A 133 0.79 11.68 17.88
C ASP A 133 -0.11 12.87 17.51
N GLY A 134 -1.39 12.74 17.85
CA GLY A 134 -2.39 13.79 17.68
C GLY A 134 -2.24 14.94 18.67
N THR A 135 -1.02 15.25 19.10
CA THR A 135 -0.71 16.31 20.08
C THR A 135 -0.30 17.65 19.45
N ASP A 136 -0.24 17.74 18.11
CA ASP A 136 0.12 18.98 17.40
C ASP A 136 -1.09 19.71 16.79
N MET A 137 -2.31 19.38 17.24
CA MET A 137 -3.48 20.24 17.00
C MET A 137 -3.73 21.00 18.30
N ASP A 138 -3.21 22.24 18.35
CA ASP A 138 -3.38 23.19 19.43
C ASP A 138 -4.80 23.14 20.02
N GLU A 139 -4.91 22.77 21.29
CA GLU A 139 -6.14 22.83 22.11
C GLU A 139 -6.54 24.28 22.45
N ASP A 140 -6.19 25.25 21.62
CA ASP A 140 -6.36 26.69 21.89
C ASP A 140 -7.32 27.36 20.87
N GLU A 141 -8.49 26.77 20.57
CA GLU A 141 -9.62 27.57 20.05
C GLU A 141 -10.98 26.86 20.19
N MET A 142 -11.40 26.56 21.42
CA MET A 142 -12.84 26.38 21.69
C MET A 142 -13.23 27.05 23.00
N ASP A 143 -13.05 28.37 23.06
CA ASP A 143 -13.66 29.18 24.09
C ASP A 143 -14.71 30.13 23.50
N VAL A 144 -15.93 29.94 24.00
CA VAL A 144 -17.00 30.94 24.14
C VAL A 144 -17.68 31.44 22.87
N TYR A 145 -18.68 30.68 22.39
CA TYR A 145 -19.90 31.29 21.83
C TYR A 145 -21.15 30.43 22.07
N THR A 146 -21.66 30.41 23.31
CA THR A 146 -23.11 30.27 23.53
C THR A 146 -23.59 31.10 24.72
N LYS A 147 -23.95 32.34 24.41
CA LYS A 147 -25.30 32.89 24.64
C LYS A 147 -25.71 33.15 26.10
N ASP A 148 -25.36 34.36 26.56
CA ASP A 148 -26.19 35.12 27.51
C ASP A 148 -27.64 35.21 27.02
N LYS A 149 -28.57 34.67 27.82
CA LYS A 149 -29.94 35.20 27.94
C LYS A 149 -30.62 34.67 29.22
N ASN A 150 -30.72 35.57 30.20
CA ASN A 150 -31.80 35.75 31.18
C ASN A 150 -32.21 34.60 32.12
N GLY A 151 -31.93 34.79 33.41
CA GLY A 151 -33.00 35.14 34.37
C GLY A 151 -33.59 34.03 35.25
N LEU A 152 -33.43 34.24 36.57
CA LEU A 152 -34.33 33.91 37.69
C LEU A 152 -34.39 32.46 38.22
N GLU A 153 -33.80 32.30 39.41
CA GLU A 153 -34.29 31.63 40.63
C GLU A 153 -35.37 30.52 40.48
N ASN A 154 -35.06 29.28 40.90
CA ASN A 154 -35.58 28.69 42.14
C ASN A 154 -35.14 27.22 42.33
N GLU A 155 -35.01 26.86 43.61
CA GLU A 155 -34.76 25.53 44.16
C GLU A 155 -35.86 24.50 43.80
N ALA A 156 -35.48 23.24 43.56
CA ALA A 156 -36.04 22.02 44.21
C ALA A 156 -35.67 20.73 43.46
N ASN A 157 -35.28 19.72 44.23
CA ASN A 157 -35.13 18.29 43.95
C ASN A 157 -35.79 17.74 42.67
N ASP A 158 -35.05 16.95 41.89
CA ASP A 158 -35.49 15.57 41.63
C ASP A 158 -34.32 14.66 41.24
N ASP A 159 -34.44 13.44 41.72
CA ASP A 159 -33.56 12.30 41.55
C ASP A 159 -33.75 11.73 40.14
N LEU A 160 -32.79 11.96 39.24
CA LEU A 160 -32.71 11.27 37.96
C LEU A 160 -31.26 10.89 37.73
N GLU A 161 -30.96 9.62 38.02
CA GLU A 161 -29.84 8.89 37.42
C GLU A 161 -29.96 8.96 35.91
N ILE A 162 -29.29 9.95 35.31
CA ILE A 162 -28.98 9.96 33.88
C ILE A 162 -27.84 8.96 33.71
N ASN A 163 -28.19 7.68 33.56
CA ASN A 163 -27.34 6.70 32.89
C ASN A 163 -27.46 6.93 31.38
N ASP A 164 -26.90 8.04 30.89
CA ASP A 164 -26.68 8.23 29.45
C ASP A 164 -25.28 7.70 29.12
N SER A 165 -25.24 6.41 28.76
CA SER A 165 -24.61 5.92 27.52
C SER A 165 -23.27 6.55 27.06
N ASP A 166 -22.27 6.62 27.94
CA ASP A 166 -20.89 7.00 27.55
C ASP A 166 -20.08 5.87 26.87
N ASP A 167 -20.65 4.66 26.73
CA ASP A 167 -19.93 3.50 26.18
C ASP A 167 -19.63 3.61 24.66
N GLU A 168 -20.39 4.41 23.91
CA GLU A 168 -20.17 4.62 22.46
C GLU A 168 -19.02 5.61 22.18
N GLU A 169 -18.67 6.50 23.11
CA GLU A 169 -17.53 7.41 22.94
C GLU A 169 -16.18 6.71 23.15
N MET A 170 -16.11 5.70 24.03
CA MET A 170 -14.85 5.02 24.32
C MET A 170 -14.36 4.15 23.16
N LEU A 171 -15.26 3.50 22.41
CA LEU A 171 -14.89 2.71 21.22
C LEU A 171 -14.39 3.56 20.04
N ASN A 172 -14.70 4.86 20.04
CA ASN A 172 -14.24 5.81 19.01
C ASN A 172 -12.87 6.43 19.34
N ARG A 173 -12.24 6.07 20.47
CA ARG A 173 -10.93 6.62 20.90
C ARG A 173 -9.74 5.72 20.55
N GLU A 174 -9.95 4.48 20.13
CA GLU A 174 -8.83 3.62 19.76
C GLU A 174 -8.13 4.18 18.50
N PRO A 175 -6.81 4.42 18.56
CA PRO A 175 -6.07 4.91 17.40
C PRO A 175 -6.09 3.84 16.31
N ILE A 176 -6.51 4.21 15.10
CA ILE A 176 -6.40 3.34 13.94
C ILE A 176 -4.91 3.21 13.59
N THR A 177 -4.39 1.99 13.70
CA THR A 177 -3.07 1.66 13.17
C THR A 177 -3.07 1.84 11.65
N PRO A 178 -2.10 2.58 11.07
CA PRO A 178 -2.08 2.75 9.63
C PRO A 178 -1.74 1.45 8.90
N GLU A 179 -2.60 1.09 7.95
CA GLU A 179 -2.54 -0.15 7.17
C GLU A 179 -2.49 0.17 5.68
N ILE A 180 -1.70 -0.60 4.94
CA ILE A 180 -1.63 -0.56 3.48
C ILE A 180 -1.86 -1.94 2.91
N TYR A 181 -2.58 -1.99 1.78
CA TYR A 181 -2.72 -3.18 0.97
C TYR A 181 -2.22 -2.88 -0.44
N LEU A 182 -1.27 -3.68 -0.92
CA LEU A 182 -0.78 -3.66 -2.28
C LEU A 182 -1.37 -4.86 -3.02
N VAL A 183 -2.13 -4.58 -4.08
CA VAL A 183 -2.80 -5.61 -4.87
C VAL A 183 -2.23 -5.59 -6.27
N GLY A 184 -1.46 -6.62 -6.61
CA GLY A 184 -1.01 -6.89 -7.97
C GLY A 184 -2.07 -7.60 -8.81
N LYS A 185 -1.82 -7.73 -10.11
CA LYS A 185 -2.72 -8.38 -11.08
C LYS A 185 -2.93 -9.88 -10.87
N ASN A 186 -2.05 -10.55 -10.12
CA ASN A 186 -2.13 -11.97 -9.80
C ASN A 186 -1.27 -12.30 -8.58
N ASN A 187 -1.41 -13.52 -8.05
CA ASN A 187 -0.68 -13.97 -6.87
C ASN A 187 0.84 -13.95 -7.06
N LEU A 188 1.35 -14.28 -8.25
CA LEU A 188 2.79 -14.27 -8.52
C LEU A 188 3.40 -12.87 -8.33
N VAL A 189 2.69 -11.82 -8.73
CA VAL A 189 3.10 -10.43 -8.51
C VAL A 189 3.11 -10.11 -7.01
N ASN A 190 2.10 -10.54 -6.26
CA ASN A 190 2.04 -10.33 -4.82
C ASN A 190 3.17 -11.06 -4.07
N ASP A 191 3.45 -12.31 -4.45
CA ASP A 191 4.55 -13.11 -3.90
C ASP A 191 5.90 -12.44 -4.18
N THR A 192 6.08 -11.91 -5.39
CA THR A 192 7.30 -11.17 -5.76
C THR A 192 7.43 -9.90 -4.92
N ILE A 193 6.37 -9.11 -4.77
CA ILE A 193 6.37 -7.90 -3.93
C ILE A 193 6.74 -8.27 -2.49
N PHE A 194 6.10 -9.29 -1.91
CA PHE A 194 6.38 -9.75 -0.55
C PHE A 194 7.84 -10.19 -0.37
N LYS A 195 8.38 -10.96 -1.32
CA LYS A 195 9.78 -11.41 -1.31
C LYS A 195 10.74 -10.20 -1.37
N GLN A 196 10.48 -9.25 -2.25
CA GLN A 196 11.36 -8.07 -2.41
C GLN A 196 11.26 -7.10 -1.24
N MET A 197 10.09 -6.96 -0.61
CA MET A 197 9.96 -6.25 0.67
C MET A 197 10.78 -6.91 1.77
N SER A 198 10.80 -8.24 1.82
CA SER A 198 11.62 -8.99 2.80
C SER A 198 13.13 -8.82 2.57
N ASN A 199 13.53 -8.46 1.35
CA ASN A 199 14.94 -8.16 1.02
C ASN A 199 15.36 -6.73 1.36
N MET A 200 14.43 -5.82 1.67
CA MET A 200 14.73 -4.42 2.03
C MET A 200 15.63 -4.33 3.27
N GLU A 201 15.41 -5.18 4.27
CA GLU A 201 16.16 -5.16 5.54
C GLU A 201 17.48 -5.93 5.49
N ASN A 202 17.70 -6.74 4.45
CA ASN A 202 18.86 -7.64 4.36
C ASN A 202 20.08 -7.05 3.66
N THR A 203 20.03 -5.82 3.14
CA THR A 203 21.17 -5.21 2.44
C THR A 203 22.18 -4.54 3.37
N PHE A 204 21.93 -4.50 4.68
CA PHE A 204 22.87 -3.97 5.68
C PHE A 204 23.36 -5.06 6.63
N ASN A 205 24.15 -6.01 6.12
CA ASN A 205 25.12 -6.75 6.93
C ASN A 205 26.47 -6.68 6.24
N GLY A 206 27.34 -5.82 6.78
CA GLY A 206 28.75 -5.88 6.48
C GLY A 206 29.32 -7.24 6.92
N ASP A 207 30.11 -7.83 6.03
CA ASP A 207 30.98 -8.99 6.19
C ASP A 207 30.34 -10.40 6.14
N GLN A 208 30.51 -11.01 4.95
CA GLN A 208 30.76 -12.42 4.63
C GLN A 208 30.01 -13.54 5.40
N SER A 209 29.12 -14.24 4.70
CA SER A 209 29.31 -15.68 4.45
C SER A 209 28.64 -16.07 3.13
N ASP A 210 29.43 -16.77 2.34
CA ASP A 210 29.11 -17.48 1.12
C ASP A 210 28.51 -18.83 1.52
N ASP A 211 27.19 -19.00 1.42
CA ASP A 211 26.55 -20.33 1.31
C ASP A 211 25.07 -20.24 0.86
N GLY A 212 24.83 -20.61 -0.40
CA GLY A 212 23.49 -20.95 -0.85
C GLY A 212 23.23 -20.73 -2.33
N GLU A 213 24.13 -21.20 -3.20
CA GLU A 213 23.79 -21.44 -4.60
C GLU A 213 22.64 -22.47 -4.65
N TRP A 214 21.42 -21.99 -4.83
CA TRP A 214 20.33 -22.82 -5.33
C TRP A 214 20.45 -22.79 -6.84
N GLU A 215 21.26 -23.70 -7.39
CA GLU A 215 21.22 -24.04 -8.81
C GLU A 215 19.80 -24.58 -9.10
N GLU A 216 18.97 -23.76 -9.75
CA GLU A 216 17.80 -24.22 -10.48
C GLU A 216 18.33 -25.10 -11.63
N ASN A 217 18.32 -26.41 -11.41
CA ASN A 217 18.60 -27.39 -12.45
C ASN A 217 17.34 -27.49 -13.32
N ASP A 218 17.23 -26.60 -14.30
CA ASP A 218 16.29 -26.74 -15.41
C ASP A 218 16.74 -27.95 -16.24
N GLU A 219 16.01 -29.06 -16.10
CA GLU A 219 16.10 -30.21 -16.99
C GLU A 219 15.56 -29.79 -18.37
N ASP A 220 16.45 -29.25 -19.21
CA ASP A 220 16.24 -29.16 -20.66
C ASP A 220 16.25 -30.59 -21.24
N GLU A 221 15.07 -31.14 -21.49
CA GLU A 221 14.87 -32.32 -22.35
C GLU A 221 15.18 -31.91 -23.81
N ASP A 222 16.45 -32.07 -24.21
CA ASP A 222 16.86 -31.99 -25.61
C ASP A 222 16.25 -33.17 -26.41
N GLU A 223 15.22 -32.87 -27.20
CA GLU A 223 14.76 -33.71 -28.31
C GLU A 223 15.80 -33.65 -29.45
N GLU A 224 16.72 -34.62 -29.50
CA GLU A 224 17.59 -34.84 -30.67
C GLU A 224 16.79 -35.46 -31.84
N GLU A 225 16.28 -34.63 -32.74
CA GLU A 225 16.04 -35.02 -34.14
C GLU A 225 17.34 -34.79 -34.94
N GLU A 226 18.15 -35.84 -35.14
CA GLU A 226 19.22 -35.81 -36.14
C GLU A 226 18.72 -36.29 -37.51
N GLU A 227 19.00 -35.44 -38.49
CA GLU A 227 18.68 -35.53 -39.90
C GLU A 227 19.45 -36.63 -40.64
N ASN A 228 18.89 -36.96 -41.81
CA ASN A 228 19.46 -37.79 -42.86
C ASN A 228 20.82 -37.29 -43.37
N GLU A 229 21.72 -38.24 -43.66
CA GLU A 229 22.74 -38.22 -44.73
C GLU A 229 23.31 -39.67 -44.76
N ASP A 230 23.61 -40.37 -45.84
CA ASP A 230 23.71 -39.99 -47.24
C ASP A 230 23.75 -41.28 -48.10
N ASN A 231 23.48 -41.10 -49.39
CA ASN A 231 23.64 -42.09 -50.46
C ASN A 231 25.05 -42.70 -50.51
N GLU A 232 25.15 -43.98 -50.90
CA GLU A 232 26.13 -44.40 -51.91
C GLU A 232 25.76 -45.75 -52.60
N GLU A 233 25.43 -45.61 -53.88
CA GLU A 233 25.85 -46.42 -55.03
C GLU A 233 25.29 -47.82 -55.37
N ASN A 234 24.66 -47.83 -56.57
CA ASN A 234 24.83 -48.78 -57.69
C ASN A 234 24.34 -50.23 -57.48
N LYS A 235 23.42 -50.80 -58.30
CA LYS A 235 23.41 -50.91 -59.78
C LYS A 235 22.20 -51.81 -60.24
N PRO A 236 22.02 -52.16 -61.53
CA PRO A 236 21.03 -51.61 -62.46
C PRO A 236 19.87 -52.55 -62.87
N CYS A 237 18.85 -51.93 -63.49
CA CYS A 237 17.95 -52.38 -64.58
C CYS A 237 17.39 -53.82 -64.62
N GLU A 238 16.07 -53.93 -64.76
CA GLU A 238 15.43 -54.42 -66.00
C GLU A 238 13.94 -54.03 -66.05
N ASP A 239 13.54 -53.38 -67.16
CA ASP A 239 12.16 -53.26 -67.62
C ASP A 239 11.77 -54.57 -68.33
N GLY A 240 10.56 -55.10 -68.07
CA GLY A 240 9.95 -56.16 -68.89
C GLY A 240 9.28 -57.29 -68.12
#